data_AF-A0A1X6N608-F1
#
_entry.id   AF-A0A1X6N608-F1
#
_cell.length_a   1.000
_cell.length_b   1.000
_cell.length_c   1.000
_cell.angle_alpha   90.00
_cell.angle_beta   90.00
_cell.angle_gamma   90.00
#
_symmetry.space_group_name_H-M   'P 1'
#
loop_
_entity.id
_entity.type
_entity.pdbx_description
1 polymer ?
#
loop_
_entity_poly.entity_id
_entity_poly.type
_entity_poly.pdbx_seq_one_letter_code
_entity_poly.pdbx_strand_id
1 'polypeptide(L)'
;MAPYFETAKSFADVPITEEGVQTAAFILAATDFLNMFDLLGNGVFGFVQTDLRSNLAGVRGRYEAKPDESNTLENLVASEAKDLQHRGARYGTACLVRLVRGLLFTCQALQNMQNDKSSELHVCFKRSYDTVLRHHHTFIIRSAVSLAIRAVPHRSDFYSRLAQGGSEEKFDDELTKWLAGLDIIVNRLKTFLDAGGYGTV
;
A
#
# COMPACT_ATOMS: atom_id res chain seq x y z
N MET A 1 -5.45 -26.30 4.39
CA MET A 1 -5.50 -24.94 4.97
C MET A 1 -6.05 -24.03 3.88
N ALA A 2 -6.96 -23.10 4.21
CA ALA A 2 -7.43 -22.14 3.21
C ALA A 2 -6.25 -21.26 2.74
N PRO A 3 -6.17 -20.91 1.45
CA PRO A 3 -5.21 -19.92 0.98
C PRO A 3 -5.30 -18.61 1.76
N TYR A 4 -4.17 -17.94 1.97
CA TYR A 4 -4.06 -16.75 2.80
C TYR A 4 -4.99 -15.63 2.32
N PHE A 5 -5.13 -15.45 1.00
CA PHE A 5 -6.02 -14.44 0.41
C PHE A 5 -7.50 -14.62 0.80
N GLU A 6 -7.93 -15.83 1.19
CA GLU A 6 -9.30 -16.08 1.67
C GLU A 6 -9.50 -15.70 3.14
N THR A 7 -8.43 -15.54 3.90
CA THR A 7 -8.46 -15.26 5.35
C THR A 7 -7.97 -13.86 5.72
N ALA A 8 -7.21 -13.23 4.83
CA ALA A 8 -6.66 -11.90 4.97
C ALA A 8 -7.77 -10.84 5.05
N LYS A 9 -7.53 -9.77 5.82
CA LYS A 9 -8.45 -8.64 5.90
C LYS A 9 -8.34 -7.78 4.65
N SER A 10 -9.47 -7.65 3.97
CA SER A 10 -9.55 -6.89 2.73
C SER A 10 -9.68 -5.39 3.00
N PHE A 11 -9.09 -4.57 2.12
CA PHE A 11 -9.37 -3.13 2.07
C PHE A 11 -10.83 -2.84 1.71
N ALA A 12 -11.54 -3.78 1.08
CA ALA A 12 -12.97 -3.66 0.83
C ALA A 12 -13.81 -3.62 2.13
N ASP A 13 -13.29 -4.18 3.21
CA ASP A 13 -13.97 -4.25 4.51
C ASP A 13 -13.57 -3.10 5.46
N VAL A 14 -12.68 -2.20 5.03
CA VAL A 14 -12.22 -1.07 5.85
C VAL A 14 -13.31 0.00 5.89
N PRO A 15 -13.89 0.32 7.06
CA PRO A 15 -14.94 1.32 7.14
C PRO A 15 -14.44 2.72 6.79
N ILE A 16 -15.19 3.40 5.92
CA ILE A 16 -15.01 4.82 5.61
C ILE A 16 -16.22 5.56 6.19
N THR A 17 -15.99 6.39 7.19
CA THR A 17 -17.02 7.20 7.84
C THR A 17 -16.98 8.64 7.29
N GLU A 18 -17.90 9.48 7.75
CA GLU A 18 -17.84 10.92 7.47
C GLU A 18 -16.52 11.56 7.95
N GLU A 19 -15.98 11.05 9.07
CA GLU A 19 -14.72 11.50 9.66
C GLU A 19 -13.47 10.95 8.95
N GLY A 20 -13.62 9.93 8.09
CA GLY A 20 -12.52 9.36 7.32
C GLY A 20 -12.36 7.85 7.40
N VAL A 21 -11.17 7.38 7.01
CA VAL A 21 -10.83 5.96 6.95
C VAL A 21 -10.45 5.45 8.33
N GLN A 22 -11.15 4.44 8.85
CA GLN A 22 -10.87 3.84 10.16
C GLN A 22 -9.43 3.32 10.27
N THR A 23 -8.63 3.92 11.16
CA THR A 23 -7.18 3.69 11.23
C THR A 23 -6.83 2.25 11.58
N ALA A 24 -7.49 1.67 12.59
CA ALA A 24 -7.20 0.31 13.03
C ALA A 24 -7.52 -0.74 11.94
N ALA A 25 -8.66 -0.60 11.27
CA ALA A 25 -9.06 -1.47 10.16
C ALA A 25 -8.11 -1.34 8.97
N PHE A 26 -7.72 -0.11 8.61
CA PHE A 26 -6.75 0.13 7.56
C PHE A 26 -5.38 -0.48 7.87
N ILE A 27 -4.88 -0.30 9.11
CA ILE A 27 -3.59 -0.87 9.52
C ILE A 27 -3.61 -2.39 9.43
N LEU A 28 -4.72 -3.04 9.81
CA LEU A 28 -4.89 -4.48 9.72
C LEU A 28 -4.91 -4.96 8.27
N ALA A 29 -5.73 -4.34 7.41
CA ALA A 29 -5.81 -4.68 5.99
C ALA A 29 -4.46 -4.46 5.27
N ALA A 30 -3.76 -3.36 5.57
CA ALA A 30 -2.42 -3.10 5.03
C ALA A 30 -1.37 -4.09 5.55
N THR A 31 -1.48 -4.54 6.80
CA THR A 31 -0.59 -5.59 7.35
C THR A 31 -0.79 -6.90 6.59
N ASP A 32 -2.04 -7.32 6.41
CA ASP A 32 -2.33 -8.58 5.72
C ASP A 32 -1.97 -8.51 4.23
N PHE A 33 -2.22 -7.37 3.57
CA PHE A 33 -1.77 -7.15 2.21
C PHE A 33 -0.24 -7.29 2.06
N LEU A 34 0.53 -6.77 3.02
CA LEU A 34 1.98 -6.91 3.01
C LEU A 34 2.45 -8.33 3.29
N ASN A 35 1.78 -9.03 4.22
CA ASN A 35 2.09 -10.43 4.53
C ASN A 35 1.80 -11.37 3.35
N MET A 36 0.84 -11.04 2.50
CA MET A 36 0.59 -11.80 1.26
C MET A 36 1.86 -11.85 0.39
N PHE A 37 2.64 -10.77 0.31
CA PHE A 37 3.89 -10.76 -0.46
C PHE A 37 5.03 -11.55 0.19
N ASP A 38 4.95 -11.91 1.47
CA ASP A 38 5.97 -12.77 2.11
C ASP A 38 5.98 -14.18 1.48
N LEU A 39 4.84 -14.62 0.92
CA LEU A 39 4.70 -15.88 0.20
C LEU A 39 5.57 -15.94 -1.06
N LEU A 40 5.95 -14.78 -1.61
CA LEU A 40 6.84 -14.68 -2.79
C LEU A 40 8.30 -15.01 -2.47
N GLY A 41 8.66 -15.10 -1.18
CA GLY A 41 10.01 -15.43 -0.70
C GLY A 41 10.90 -14.21 -0.48
N ASN A 42 11.90 -14.37 0.39
CA ASN A 42 12.82 -13.30 0.76
C ASN A 42 13.67 -12.85 -0.43
N GLY A 43 13.58 -11.56 -0.78
CA GLY A 43 14.49 -10.89 -1.72
C GLY A 43 13.84 -10.38 -3.01
N VAL A 44 12.76 -10.99 -3.46
CA VAL A 44 12.12 -10.68 -4.77
C VAL A 44 11.33 -9.35 -4.71
N PHE A 45 10.82 -8.99 -3.54
CA PHE A 45 10.08 -7.75 -3.27
C PHE A 45 10.61 -6.95 -2.08
N GLY A 46 11.79 -7.32 -1.57
CA GLY A 46 12.26 -6.91 -0.24
C GLY A 46 12.35 -5.39 -0.06
N PHE A 47 12.78 -4.65 -1.09
CA PHE A 47 12.89 -3.19 -1.00
C PHE A 47 11.51 -2.51 -0.83
N VAL A 48 10.53 -2.90 -1.65
CA VAL A 48 9.17 -2.32 -1.62
C VAL A 48 8.46 -2.70 -0.32
N GLN A 49 8.55 -3.97 0.09
CA GLN A 49 7.97 -4.43 1.35
C GLN A 49 8.59 -3.71 2.55
N THR A 50 9.92 -3.52 2.58
CA THR A 50 10.60 -2.85 3.69
C THR A 50 10.15 -1.40 3.83
N ASP A 51 10.07 -0.66 2.72
CA ASP A 51 9.58 0.73 2.74
C ASP A 51 8.11 0.80 3.21
N LEU A 52 7.23 -0.04 2.63
CA LEU A 52 5.82 -0.09 3.02
C LEU A 52 5.64 -0.46 4.50
N ARG A 53 6.35 -1.48 5.00
CA ARG A 53 6.28 -1.91 6.41
C ARG A 53 6.81 -0.83 7.35
N SER A 54 7.90 -0.16 7.00
CA SER A 54 8.46 0.93 7.81
C SER A 54 7.49 2.11 7.90
N ASN A 55 6.89 2.50 6.78
CA ASN A 55 5.90 3.58 6.76
C ASN A 55 4.61 3.18 7.51
N LEU A 56 4.13 1.94 7.35
CA LEU A 56 2.99 1.43 8.12
C LEU A 56 3.27 1.42 9.63
N ALA A 57 4.49 1.06 10.04
CA ALA A 57 4.91 1.13 11.44
C ALA A 57 4.90 2.56 11.98
N GLY A 58 5.28 3.55 11.17
CA GLY A 58 5.17 4.97 11.55
C GLY A 58 3.73 5.44 11.74
N VAL A 59 2.82 5.03 10.86
CA VAL A 59 1.38 5.32 11.00
C VAL A 59 0.82 4.66 12.26
N ARG A 60 1.17 3.39 12.49
CA ARG A 60 0.79 2.65 13.71
C ARG A 60 1.32 3.32 14.97
N GLY A 61 2.58 3.74 14.97
CA GLY A 61 3.18 4.43 16.12
C GLY A 61 2.45 5.73 16.47
N ARG A 62 2.01 6.52 15.48
CA ARG A 62 1.18 7.70 15.75
C ARG A 62 -0.19 7.32 16.30
N TYR A 63 -0.84 6.30 15.73
CA TYR A 63 -2.13 5.80 16.21
C TYR A 63 -2.05 5.34 17.67
N GLU A 64 -1.05 4.54 18.03
CA GLU A 64 -0.87 4.02 19.38
C GLU A 64 -0.49 5.10 20.39
N ALA A 65 0.26 6.13 19.97
CA ALA A 65 0.61 7.26 20.84
C ALA A 65 -0.59 8.15 21.18
N LYS A 66 -1.57 8.27 20.26
CA LYS A 66 -2.76 9.12 20.42
C LYS A 66 -4.01 8.48 19.79
N PRO A 67 -4.55 7.38 20.36
CA PRO A 67 -5.65 6.64 19.75
C PRO A 67 -6.93 7.45 19.62
N ASP A 68 -7.25 8.26 20.64
CA ASP A 68 -8.46 9.11 20.68
C ASP A 68 -8.42 10.23 19.64
N GLU A 69 -7.22 10.64 19.20
CA GLU A 69 -7.02 11.68 18.17
C GLU A 69 -6.69 11.08 16.79
N SER A 70 -6.71 9.76 16.66
CA SER A 70 -6.24 9.01 15.47
C SER A 70 -7.21 7.90 15.05
N ASN A 71 -8.48 7.99 15.43
CA ASN A 71 -9.52 7.02 15.09
C ASN A 71 -9.72 6.86 13.56
N THR A 72 -9.52 7.94 12.80
CA THR A 72 -9.40 7.93 11.34
C THR A 72 -8.04 8.44 10.88
N LEU A 73 -7.60 8.05 9.68
CA LEU A 73 -6.33 8.50 9.11
C LEU A 73 -6.30 10.02 8.89
N GLU A 74 -7.44 10.61 8.55
CA GLU A 74 -7.61 12.05 8.41
C GLU A 74 -7.48 12.77 9.77
N ASN A 75 -8.12 12.24 10.82
CA ASN A 75 -7.97 12.78 12.18
C ASN A 75 -6.54 12.62 12.70
N LEU A 76 -5.88 11.49 12.41
CA LEU A 76 -4.47 11.26 12.74
C LEU A 76 -3.58 12.37 12.19
N VAL A 77 -3.77 12.74 10.92
CA VAL A 77 -3.01 13.80 10.25
C VAL A 77 -3.38 15.18 10.81
N ALA A 78 -4.68 15.46 10.95
CA ALA A 78 -5.17 16.74 11.43
C ALA A 78 -4.74 17.02 12.88
N SER A 79 -4.69 15.99 13.73
CA SER A 79 -4.24 16.09 15.12
C SER A 79 -2.73 16.25 15.21
N GLU A 80 -1.95 15.49 14.45
CA GLU A 80 -0.49 15.61 14.43
C GLU A 80 -0.06 16.99 13.91
N ALA A 81 -0.80 17.56 12.96
CA ALA A 81 -0.54 18.90 12.46
C ALA A 81 -0.77 20.02 13.48
N LYS A 82 -1.62 19.80 14.50
CA LYS A 82 -1.93 20.75 15.58
C LYS A 82 -0.97 20.65 16.77
N ASP A 83 -0.19 19.57 16.89
CA ASP A 83 0.78 19.39 17.97
C ASP A 83 1.95 20.39 17.84
N LEU A 84 1.78 21.59 18.41
CA LEU A 84 2.78 22.68 18.40
C LEU A 84 4.10 22.32 19.11
N GLN A 85 4.10 21.28 19.96
CA GLN A 85 5.30 20.78 20.65
C GLN A 85 6.27 20.06 19.69
N HIS A 86 5.80 19.53 18.57
CA HIS A 86 6.59 18.79 17.60
C HIS A 86 6.90 19.64 16.36
N ARG A 87 7.53 20.81 16.56
CA ARG A 87 8.19 21.53 15.44
C ARG A 87 9.25 20.65 14.73
N GLY A 88 9.61 19.50 15.33
CA GLY A 88 10.29 18.38 14.69
C GLY A 88 9.32 17.24 14.32
N ALA A 89 9.16 17.07 13.01
CA ALA A 89 8.62 15.92 12.27
C ALA A 89 7.17 15.51 12.59
N ARG A 90 6.24 15.90 11.69
CA ARG A 90 4.97 15.21 11.42
C ARG A 90 5.25 13.80 10.89
N TYR A 91 5.87 12.96 11.72
CA TYR A 91 6.48 11.71 11.31
C TYR A 91 5.40 10.71 10.89
N GLY A 92 4.30 10.62 11.63
CA GLY A 92 3.14 9.78 11.29
C GLY A 92 2.55 10.19 9.94
N THR A 93 2.32 11.49 9.74
CA THR A 93 1.85 12.06 8.47
C THR A 93 2.83 11.80 7.32
N ALA A 94 4.13 12.02 7.54
CA ALA A 94 5.15 11.77 6.51
C ALA A 94 5.27 10.28 6.15
N CYS A 95 5.06 9.40 7.13
CA CYS A 95 4.93 7.96 6.91
C CYS A 95 3.65 7.63 6.14
N LEU A 96 2.51 8.23 6.48
CA LEU A 96 1.26 8.03 5.76
C LEU A 96 1.38 8.45 4.29
N VAL A 97 1.95 9.63 4.00
CA VAL A 97 2.18 10.11 2.63
C VAL A 97 2.99 9.08 1.82
N ARG A 98 4.10 8.59 2.38
CA ARG A 98 4.94 7.58 1.72
C ARG A 98 4.24 6.23 1.57
N LEU A 99 3.46 5.83 2.58
CA LEU A 99 2.65 4.61 2.54
C LEU A 99 1.60 4.68 1.43
N VAL A 100 0.86 5.78 1.32
CA VAL A 100 -0.19 5.96 0.29
C VAL A 100 0.44 5.93 -1.10
N ARG A 101 1.60 6.57 -1.31
CA ARG A 101 2.35 6.48 -2.57
C ARG A 101 2.72 5.04 -2.93
N GLY A 102 3.28 4.30 -1.99
CA GLY A 102 3.69 2.90 -2.20
C GLY A 102 2.50 1.96 -2.41
N LEU A 103 1.39 2.18 -1.71
CA LEU A 103 0.16 1.42 -1.88
C LEU A 103 -0.52 1.73 -3.21
N LEU A 104 -0.57 3.00 -3.64
CA LEU A 104 -1.10 3.40 -4.95
C LEU A 104 -0.28 2.77 -6.08
N PHE A 105 1.05 2.81 -5.97
CA PHE A 105 1.95 2.13 -6.90
C PHE A 105 1.67 0.62 -6.97
N THR A 106 1.59 -0.06 -5.83
CA THR A 106 1.33 -1.49 -5.79
C THR A 106 -0.06 -1.83 -6.34
N CYS A 107 -1.07 -1.02 -5.99
CA CYS A 107 -2.44 -1.17 -6.46
C CYS A 107 -2.53 -1.11 -7.99
N GLN A 108 -2.00 -0.04 -8.60
CA GLN A 108 -1.99 0.11 -10.05
C GLN A 108 -1.16 -0.98 -10.74
N ALA A 109 -0.06 -1.43 -10.14
CA ALA A 109 0.76 -2.51 -10.70
C ALA A 109 -0.02 -3.84 -10.78
N LEU A 110 -0.77 -4.17 -9.73
CA LEU A 110 -1.58 -5.39 -9.68
C LEU A 110 -2.84 -5.27 -10.56
N GLN A 111 -3.47 -4.10 -10.64
CA GLN A 111 -4.55 -3.85 -11.60
C GLN A 111 -4.06 -4.03 -13.05
N ASN A 112 -2.88 -3.49 -13.39
CA ASN A 112 -2.26 -3.70 -14.70
C ASN A 112 -2.05 -5.20 -14.99
N MET A 113 -1.61 -5.97 -14.00
CA MET A 113 -1.40 -7.41 -14.12
C MET A 113 -2.71 -8.18 -14.36
N GLN A 114 -3.82 -7.79 -13.71
CA GLN A 114 -5.13 -8.43 -13.91
C GLN A 114 -5.70 -8.09 -15.30
N ASN A 115 -5.59 -6.83 -15.71
CA ASN A 115 -6.13 -6.33 -16.98
C ASN A 115 -5.34 -6.84 -18.20
N ASP A 116 -4.03 -7.06 -18.06
CA ASP A 116 -3.16 -7.55 -19.12
C ASP A 116 -2.56 -8.91 -18.72
N LYS A 117 -3.33 -9.98 -18.97
CA LYS A 117 -2.91 -11.36 -18.67
C LYS A 117 -1.69 -11.83 -19.49
N SER A 118 -1.34 -11.11 -20.56
CA SER A 118 -0.21 -11.45 -21.43
C SER A 118 1.12 -10.84 -20.97
N SER A 119 1.07 -9.80 -20.13
CA SER A 119 2.27 -9.12 -19.64
C SER A 119 2.87 -9.79 -18.41
N GLU A 120 4.21 -9.83 -18.38
CA GLU A 120 4.97 -10.20 -17.18
C GLU A 120 4.83 -9.15 -16.07
N LEU A 121 5.02 -9.60 -14.83
CA LEU A 121 4.78 -8.77 -13.64
C LEU A 121 5.68 -7.53 -13.60
N HIS A 122 6.96 -7.67 -13.98
CA HIS A 122 7.88 -6.54 -14.06
C HIS A 122 7.41 -5.44 -15.03
N VAL A 123 6.72 -5.79 -16.13
CA VAL A 123 6.15 -4.81 -17.08
C VAL A 123 5.00 -4.05 -16.42
N CYS A 124 4.13 -4.75 -15.70
CA CYS A 124 2.98 -4.16 -15.00
C CYS A 124 3.43 -3.20 -13.89
N PHE A 125 4.46 -3.60 -13.12
CA PHE A 125 5.10 -2.76 -12.11
C PHE A 125 5.83 -1.57 -12.73
N LYS A 126 6.49 -1.75 -13.88
CA LYS A 126 7.15 -0.65 -14.59
C LYS A 126 6.15 0.43 -15.04
N ARG A 127 5.01 0.01 -15.62
CA ARG A 127 3.93 0.93 -16.03
C ARG A 127 3.42 1.77 -14.85
N SER A 128 3.16 1.12 -13.71
CA SER A 128 2.72 1.81 -12.49
C SER A 128 3.80 2.74 -11.89
N TYR A 129 5.06 2.32 -11.91
CA TYR A 129 6.15 3.16 -11.41
C TYR A 129 6.26 4.48 -12.18
N ASP A 130 6.13 4.40 -13.50
CA ASP A 130 6.27 5.55 -14.39
C ASP A 130 5.14 6.57 -14.21
N THR A 131 3.95 6.14 -13.76
CA THR A 131 2.78 7.01 -13.49
C THR A 131 2.74 7.53 -12.05
N VAL A 132 3.16 6.73 -11.07
CA VAL A 132 3.00 7.06 -9.63
C VAL A 132 4.28 7.65 -9.04
N LEU A 133 5.37 6.86 -8.97
CA LEU A 133 6.52 7.18 -8.11
C LEU A 133 7.64 7.91 -8.83
N ARG A 134 7.77 7.75 -10.16
CA ARG A 134 8.92 8.26 -10.92
C ARG A 134 9.13 9.76 -10.74
N HIS A 135 8.06 10.54 -10.63
CA HIS A 135 8.10 11.99 -10.49
C HIS A 135 8.65 12.46 -9.14
N HIS A 136 8.58 11.62 -8.10
CA HIS A 136 9.06 11.92 -6.74
C HIS A 136 10.51 11.47 -6.48
N HIS A 137 11.08 10.65 -7.37
CA HIS A 137 12.38 10.04 -7.18
C HIS A 137 13.49 10.77 -7.95
N THR A 138 14.64 10.96 -7.29
CA THR A 138 15.87 11.45 -7.94
C THR A 138 16.42 10.42 -8.92
N PHE A 139 17.33 10.81 -9.82
CA PHE A 139 17.93 9.90 -10.79
C PHE A 139 18.52 8.62 -10.16
N ILE A 140 19.18 8.76 -9.01
CA ILE A 140 19.79 7.62 -8.28
C ILE A 140 18.70 6.66 -7.79
N ILE A 141 17.62 7.18 -7.19
CA ILE A 141 16.51 6.36 -6.72
C ILE A 141 15.76 5.71 -7.89
N ARG A 142 15.60 6.43 -9.01
CA ARG A 142 15.01 5.87 -10.24
C ARG A 142 15.78 4.65 -10.75
N SER A 143 17.11 4.70 -10.74
CA SER A 143 17.97 3.58 -11.15
C SER A 143 17.83 2.39 -10.20
N ALA A 144 17.84 2.62 -8.89
CA ALA A 144 17.65 1.57 -7.89
C ALA A 144 16.28 0.88 -8.04
N VAL A 145 15.20 1.66 -8.20
CA VAL A 145 13.85 1.12 -8.39
C VAL A 145 13.74 0.35 -9.71
N SER A 146 14.39 0.81 -10.79
CA SER A 146 14.40 0.06 -12.05
C SER A 146 15.03 -1.32 -11.92
N LEU A 147 16.05 -1.47 -11.07
CA LEU A 147 16.65 -2.78 -10.78
C LEU A 147 15.70 -3.64 -9.93
N ALA A 148 15.08 -3.04 -8.90
CA ALA A 148 14.09 -3.72 -8.07
C ALA A 148 12.89 -4.24 -8.87
N ILE A 149 12.36 -3.45 -9.82
CA ILE A 149 11.25 -3.86 -10.69
C ILE A 149 11.63 -5.06 -11.56
N ARG A 150 12.88 -5.14 -12.02
CA ARG A 150 13.36 -6.32 -12.78
C ARG A 150 13.52 -7.57 -11.92
N ALA A 151 13.62 -7.40 -10.60
CA ALA A 151 13.75 -8.49 -9.64
C ALA A 151 12.40 -9.02 -9.13
N VAL A 152 11.28 -8.39 -9.50
CA VAL A 152 9.90 -8.88 -9.26
C VAL A 152 9.75 -10.29 -9.88
N PRO A 153 8.99 -11.21 -9.24
CA PRO A 153 8.90 -12.60 -9.70
C PRO A 153 8.24 -12.69 -11.07
N HIS A 154 8.46 -13.83 -11.73
CA HIS A 154 7.67 -14.21 -12.89
C HIS A 154 6.19 -14.28 -12.54
N ARG A 155 5.33 -14.01 -13.53
CA ARG A 155 3.88 -14.08 -13.34
C ARG A 155 3.45 -15.46 -12.80
N SER A 156 3.94 -16.54 -13.38
CA SER A 156 3.62 -17.91 -12.93
C SER A 156 4.00 -18.17 -11.47
N ASP A 157 5.15 -17.66 -11.03
CA ASP A 157 5.62 -17.80 -9.65
C ASP A 157 4.76 -16.98 -8.69
N PHE A 158 4.30 -15.81 -9.11
CA PHE A 158 3.38 -14.98 -8.34
C PHE A 158 2.05 -15.71 -8.07
N TYR A 159 1.39 -16.20 -9.12
CA TYR A 159 0.10 -16.90 -8.97
C TYR A 159 0.25 -18.21 -8.20
N SER A 160 1.23 -19.05 -8.55
CA SER A 160 1.43 -20.34 -7.87
C SER A 160 1.68 -20.19 -6.36
N ARG A 161 2.42 -19.15 -5.95
CA ARG A 161 2.70 -18.89 -4.53
C ARG A 161 1.53 -18.26 -3.78
N LEU A 162 0.82 -17.33 -4.41
CA LEU A 162 -0.28 -16.61 -3.75
C LEU A 162 -1.58 -17.41 -3.72
N ALA A 163 -1.86 -18.17 -4.77
CA ALA A 163 -3.00 -19.08 -4.78
C ALA A 163 -2.79 -20.25 -3.79
N GLN A 164 -1.54 -20.56 -3.42
CA GLN A 164 -1.17 -21.65 -2.51
C GLN A 164 -1.79 -23.01 -2.89
N GLY A 165 -1.85 -23.29 -4.20
CA GLY A 165 -2.51 -24.48 -4.75
C GLY A 165 -4.03 -24.38 -4.89
N GLY A 166 -4.63 -23.23 -4.57
CA GLY A 166 -6.03 -22.89 -4.83
C GLY A 166 -6.30 -22.45 -6.28
N SER A 167 -7.54 -22.01 -6.54
CA SER A 167 -7.94 -21.51 -7.86
C SER A 167 -7.38 -20.12 -8.14
N GLU A 168 -6.70 -19.94 -9.28
CA GLU A 168 -6.26 -18.63 -9.76
C GLU A 168 -7.44 -17.69 -10.03
N GLU A 169 -8.57 -18.22 -10.51
CA GLU A 169 -9.80 -17.43 -10.73
C GLU A 169 -10.35 -16.88 -9.41
N LYS A 170 -10.41 -17.71 -8.36
CA LYS A 170 -10.82 -17.24 -7.03
C LYS A 170 -9.85 -16.22 -6.46
N PHE A 171 -8.55 -16.43 -6.66
CA PHE A 171 -7.55 -15.46 -6.25
C PHE A 171 -7.74 -14.12 -6.98
N ASP A 172 -7.99 -14.16 -8.29
CA ASP A 172 -8.26 -12.95 -9.09
C ASP A 172 -9.54 -12.23 -8.63
N ASP A 173 -10.62 -12.95 -8.32
CA ASP A 173 -11.86 -12.38 -7.83
C ASP A 173 -11.67 -11.67 -6.48
N GLU A 174 -10.98 -12.31 -5.53
CA GLU A 174 -10.69 -11.71 -4.23
C GLU A 174 -9.71 -10.53 -4.35
N LEU A 175 -8.68 -10.67 -5.18
CA LEU A 175 -7.74 -9.59 -5.45
C LEU A 175 -8.45 -8.39 -6.10
N THR A 176 -9.42 -8.61 -6.98
CA THR A 176 -10.23 -7.54 -7.60
C THR A 176 -10.97 -6.73 -6.53
N LYS A 177 -11.66 -7.40 -5.60
CA LYS A 177 -12.37 -6.73 -4.49
C LYS A 177 -11.39 -5.95 -3.62
N TRP A 178 -10.25 -6.58 -3.32
CA TRP A 178 -9.23 -5.99 -2.45
C TRP A 178 -8.63 -4.72 -3.07
N LEU A 179 -8.29 -4.76 -4.36
CA LEU A 179 -7.73 -3.63 -5.10
C LEU A 179 -8.76 -2.51 -5.31
N ALA A 180 -10.04 -2.83 -5.50
CA ALA A 180 -11.08 -1.82 -5.59
C ALA A 180 -11.22 -1.02 -4.28
N GLY A 181 -11.26 -1.72 -3.13
CA GLY A 181 -11.28 -1.06 -1.82
C GLY A 181 -10.02 -0.24 -1.56
N LEU A 182 -8.85 -0.78 -1.92
CA LEU A 182 -7.57 -0.07 -1.79
C LEU A 182 -7.56 1.21 -2.63
N ASP A 183 -7.97 1.13 -3.90
CA ASP A 183 -7.99 2.27 -4.83
C ASP A 183 -8.87 3.41 -4.31
N ILE A 184 -10.05 3.10 -3.77
CA ILE A 184 -10.93 4.10 -3.13
C ILE A 184 -10.20 4.79 -1.97
N ILE A 185 -9.58 4.02 -1.08
CA ILE A 185 -8.91 4.55 0.11
C ILE A 185 -7.71 5.42 -0.28
N VAL A 186 -6.82 4.95 -1.16
CA VAL A 186 -5.61 5.70 -1.51
C VAL A 186 -5.93 6.97 -2.28
N ASN A 187 -6.93 6.98 -3.16
CA ASN A 187 -7.32 8.18 -3.89
C ASN A 187 -8.01 9.21 -2.98
N ARG A 188 -8.80 8.75 -1.99
CA ARG A 188 -9.35 9.62 -0.95
C ARG A 188 -8.24 10.27 -0.14
N LEU A 189 -7.30 9.47 0.38
CA LEU A 189 -6.19 9.97 1.20
C LEU A 189 -5.26 10.89 0.40
N LYS A 190 -4.97 10.55 -0.87
CA LYS A 190 -4.25 11.43 -1.79
C LYS A 190 -4.90 12.80 -1.87
N THR A 191 -6.20 12.83 -2.19
CA THR A 191 -6.96 14.09 -2.33
C THR A 191 -6.92 14.90 -1.04
N PHE A 192 -7.13 14.25 0.12
CA PHE A 192 -7.08 14.90 1.43
C PHE A 192 -5.68 15.46 1.76
N LEU A 193 -4.62 14.67 1.55
CA LEU A 193 -3.23 15.06 1.86
C LEU A 193 -2.76 16.22 0.97
N ASP A 194 -3.09 16.16 -0.31
CA ASP A 194 -2.77 17.21 -1.29
C ASP A 194 -3.53 18.50 -0.98
N ALA A 195 -4.86 18.44 -0.80
CA ALA A 195 -5.71 19.60 -0.54
C ALA A 195 -5.42 20.26 0.82
N GLY A 196 -5.06 19.47 1.83
CA GLY A 196 -4.71 19.94 3.16
C GLY A 196 -3.28 20.47 3.29
N GLY A 197 -2.44 20.37 2.24
CA GLY A 197 -1.03 20.75 2.29
C GLY A 197 -0.20 19.92 3.28
N TYR A 198 -0.61 18.66 3.53
CA TYR A 198 0.07 17.75 4.45
C TYR A 198 1.22 16.98 3.80
N GLY A 199 1.21 16.90 2.48
CA GLY A 199 2.26 16.32 1.66
C GLY A 199 1.68 15.86 0.33
N THR A 200 2.48 15.91 -0.73
CA THR A 200 2.05 15.45 -2.05
C THR A 200 2.00 13.94 -2.09
N VAL A 201 0.96 13.31 -2.63
CA VAL A 201 0.97 11.87 -2.93
C VAL A 201 1.27 11.63 -4.40
#